data_AF-A0A519HEH5-F1
#
_entry.id   AF-A0A519HEH5-F1
#
_cell.length_a   1.000
_cell.length_b   1.000
_cell.length_c   1.000
_cell.angle_alpha   90.00
_cell.angle_beta   90.00
_cell.angle_gamma   90.00
#
_symmetry.space_group_name_H-M   'P 1'
#
loop_
_entity.id
_entity.type
_entity.pdbx_description
1 polymer ?
#
loop_
_entity_poly.entity_id
_entity_poly.type
_entity_poly.pdbx_seq_one_letter_code
_entity_poly.pdbx_strand_id
1 'polypeptide(L)'
;LLNVLSNFIPDDERIVTVEDAAELKLSQPNLVSLEARPPNVEGKGAVHIRDLVKNCLRMRPDRIVVGECRGGEALDMLQAMNTGHDGSLTTAHANTPRDCIARLEVMVLMSGLDLPIQAIREQIASAVHLFVQQSRFPDGSRRVTHITEVTGIEGGVIQTQDIFLFKQKGYGPDGRIRGSFFATGAIPELYQSLAERGIPVDLAIFQKDREL
;
A
#
# COMPACT_ATOMS: atom_id res chain seq x y z
N LEU A 1 -0.58 -9.91 4.69
CA LEU A 1 -0.23 -8.59 5.28
C LEU A 1 -1.39 -7.62 5.12
N LEU A 2 -1.81 -7.32 3.89
CA LEU A 2 -2.95 -6.44 3.61
C LEU A 2 -4.16 -6.73 4.50
N ASN A 3 -4.63 -7.98 4.54
CA ASN A 3 -5.75 -8.39 5.39
C ASN A 3 -5.60 -8.01 6.88
N VAL A 4 -4.39 -8.12 7.44
CA VAL A 4 -4.14 -7.75 8.84
C VAL A 4 -4.24 -6.24 9.02
N LEU A 5 -3.61 -5.47 8.11
CA LEU A 5 -3.61 -4.01 8.17
C LEU A 5 -5.01 -3.42 7.93
N SER A 6 -5.77 -3.98 6.99
CA SER A 6 -7.13 -3.54 6.70
C SER A 6 -8.11 -3.78 7.86
N ASN A 7 -7.84 -4.72 8.76
CA ASN A 7 -8.65 -4.91 9.97
C ASN A 7 -8.41 -3.82 11.05
N PHE A 8 -7.45 -2.92 10.86
CA PHE A 8 -7.28 -1.73 11.71
C PHE A 8 -8.08 -0.52 11.20
N ILE A 9 -8.79 -0.63 10.07
CA ILE A 9 -9.72 0.40 9.63
C ILE A 9 -10.87 0.51 10.66
N PRO A 10 -11.25 1.71 11.10
CA PRO A 10 -12.34 1.92 12.07
C PRO A 10 -13.67 1.27 11.66
N ASP A 11 -14.43 0.78 12.64
CA ASP A 11 -15.71 0.06 12.40
C ASP A 11 -16.84 0.94 11.85
N ASP A 12 -16.73 2.27 12.00
CA ASP A 12 -17.69 3.25 11.48
C ASP A 12 -17.44 3.62 10.01
N GLU A 13 -16.31 3.22 9.43
CA GLU A 13 -15.99 3.46 8.03
C GLU A 13 -16.63 2.42 7.09
N ARG A 14 -17.10 2.88 5.94
CA ARG A 14 -17.57 2.05 4.83
C ARG A 14 -16.41 1.61 3.97
N ILE A 15 -16.25 0.29 3.83
CA ILE A 15 -15.12 -0.30 3.10
C ILE A 15 -15.66 -1.03 1.87
N VAL A 16 -15.01 -0.81 0.73
CA VAL A 16 -15.23 -1.61 -0.47
C VAL A 16 -13.95 -2.38 -0.82
N THR A 17 -14.00 -3.70 -0.84
CA THR A 17 -12.89 -4.54 -1.33
C THR A 17 -13.07 -4.85 -2.81
N VAL A 18 -11.97 -4.88 -3.56
CA VAL A 18 -11.95 -5.23 -4.99
C VAL A 18 -10.84 -6.24 -5.24
N GLU A 19 -11.19 -7.44 -5.69
CA GLU A 19 -10.25 -8.56 -5.82
C GLU A 19 -10.48 -9.39 -7.09
N ASP A 20 -9.45 -10.05 -7.61
CA ASP A 20 -9.60 -11.00 -8.73
C ASP A 20 -10.31 -12.27 -8.26
N ALA A 21 -9.93 -12.76 -7.08
CA ALA A 21 -10.58 -13.81 -6.34
C ALA A 21 -10.69 -13.35 -4.88
N ALA A 22 -11.83 -13.57 -4.23
CA ALA A 22 -12.05 -13.09 -2.87
C ALA A 22 -11.10 -13.79 -1.85
N GLU A 23 -10.11 -13.05 -1.32
CA GLU A 23 -9.13 -13.52 -0.33
C GLU A 23 -9.16 -12.69 0.96
N LEU A 24 -9.54 -11.41 0.89
CA LEU A 24 -9.60 -10.51 2.03
C LEU A 24 -10.74 -10.89 2.98
N LYS A 25 -10.44 -10.84 4.28
CA LYS A 25 -11.37 -11.16 5.37
C LYS A 25 -11.34 -10.05 6.40
N LEU A 26 -12.13 -9.02 6.11
CA LEU A 26 -12.33 -7.86 6.97
C LEU A 26 -13.51 -8.12 7.90
N SER A 27 -13.41 -7.63 9.14
CA SER A 27 -14.43 -7.82 10.19
C SER A 27 -15.37 -6.63 10.36
N GLN A 28 -15.09 -5.52 9.69
CA GLN A 28 -15.88 -4.29 9.80
C GLN A 28 -17.33 -4.51 9.31
N PRO A 29 -18.32 -3.89 9.99
CA PRO A 29 -19.73 -4.13 9.72
C PRO A 29 -20.20 -3.58 8.37
N ASN A 30 -19.62 -2.48 7.88
CA ASN A 30 -20.01 -1.81 6.65
C ASN A 30 -19.07 -2.17 5.49
N LEU A 31 -18.99 -3.48 5.20
CA LEU A 31 -18.13 -4.04 4.16
C LEU A 31 -18.94 -4.42 2.91
N VAL A 32 -18.46 -4.01 1.74
CA VAL A 32 -18.92 -4.53 0.44
C VAL A 32 -17.75 -5.16 -0.29
N SER A 33 -17.91 -6.40 -0.73
CA SER A 33 -16.88 -7.10 -1.48
C SER A 33 -17.27 -7.22 -2.96
N LEU A 34 -16.36 -6.77 -3.83
CA LEU A 34 -16.47 -6.86 -5.28
C LEU A 34 -15.39 -7.81 -5.81
N GLU A 35 -15.79 -8.68 -6.72
CA GLU A 35 -14.91 -9.68 -7.33
C GLU A 35 -14.92 -9.50 -8.84
N ALA A 36 -13.73 -9.51 -9.45
CA ALA A 36 -13.59 -9.50 -10.89
C ALA A 36 -14.19 -10.78 -11.49
N ARG A 37 -14.60 -10.70 -12.75
CA ARG A 37 -15.16 -11.86 -13.44
C ARG A 37 -14.44 -12.05 -14.76
N PRO A 38 -13.84 -13.23 -15.03
CA PRO A 38 -13.29 -13.52 -16.33
C PRO A 38 -14.41 -13.58 -17.39
N PRO A 39 -14.06 -13.42 -18.69
CA PRO A 39 -15.04 -13.63 -19.75
C PRO A 39 -15.58 -15.07 -19.74
N ASN A 40 -16.82 -15.24 -20.19
CA ASN A 40 -17.38 -16.56 -20.44
C ASN A 40 -16.70 -17.25 -21.65
N VAL A 41 -17.11 -18.48 -21.97
CA VAL A 41 -16.56 -19.26 -23.10
C VAL A 41 -16.68 -18.57 -24.46
N GLU A 42 -17.59 -17.60 -24.60
CA GLU A 42 -17.80 -16.79 -25.81
C GLU A 42 -16.99 -15.48 -25.81
N GLY A 43 -16.13 -15.25 -24.80
CA GLY A 43 -15.34 -14.03 -24.66
C GLY A 43 -16.10 -12.83 -24.11
N LYS A 44 -17.32 -13.02 -23.57
CA LYS A 44 -18.22 -11.94 -23.13
C LYS A 44 -18.36 -11.87 -21.61
N GLY A 45 -18.79 -10.71 -21.13
CA GLY A 45 -19.19 -10.52 -19.73
C GLY A 45 -18.03 -10.44 -18.74
N ALA A 46 -16.81 -10.18 -19.20
CA ALA A 46 -15.70 -9.86 -18.31
C ALA A 46 -16.01 -8.59 -17.50
N VAL A 47 -15.59 -8.59 -16.24
CA VAL A 47 -15.61 -7.41 -15.36
C VAL A 47 -14.22 -7.33 -14.77
N HIS A 48 -13.45 -6.31 -15.15
CA HIS A 48 -12.07 -6.16 -14.72
C HIS A 48 -11.99 -5.38 -13.40
N ILE A 49 -10.89 -5.54 -12.67
CA ILE A 49 -10.60 -4.76 -11.44
C ILE A 49 -10.80 -3.27 -11.68
N ARG A 50 -10.31 -2.77 -12.81
CA ARG A 50 -10.45 -1.37 -13.18
C ARG A 50 -11.90 -0.89 -13.25
N ASP A 51 -12.80 -1.72 -13.77
CA ASP A 51 -14.23 -1.40 -13.86
C ASP A 51 -14.85 -1.32 -12.46
N LEU A 52 -14.45 -2.25 -11.58
CA LEU A 52 -14.90 -2.29 -10.19
C LEU A 52 -14.40 -1.10 -9.40
N VAL A 53 -13.11 -0.74 -9.50
CA VAL A 53 -12.53 0.44 -8.83
C VAL A 53 -13.28 1.72 -9.22
N LYS A 54 -13.53 1.93 -10.52
CA LYS A 54 -14.33 3.07 -10.98
C LYS A 54 -15.76 3.05 -10.43
N ASN A 55 -16.36 1.87 -10.33
CA ASN A 55 -17.70 1.74 -9.74
C ASN A 55 -17.72 2.03 -8.24
N CYS A 56 -16.65 1.70 -7.50
CA CYS A 56 -16.52 1.98 -6.07
C CYS A 56 -16.73 3.46 -5.76
N LEU A 57 -16.23 4.37 -6.61
CA LEU A 57 -16.38 5.83 -6.41
C LEU A 57 -17.85 6.30 -6.36
N ARG A 58 -18.80 5.51 -6.88
CA ARG A 58 -20.24 5.81 -6.80
C ARG A 58 -20.92 5.22 -5.56
N MET A 59 -20.22 4.35 -4.84
CA MET A 59 -20.74 3.64 -3.67
C MET A 59 -20.48 4.40 -2.36
N ARG A 60 -19.88 5.59 -2.45
CA ARG A 60 -19.46 6.45 -1.34
C ARG A 60 -18.69 5.67 -0.25
N PRO A 61 -17.63 4.92 -0.60
CA PRO A 61 -16.78 4.31 0.40
C PRO A 61 -16.01 5.39 1.15
N ASP A 62 -15.66 5.09 2.40
CA ASP A 62 -14.59 5.81 3.10
C ASP A 62 -13.23 5.23 2.70
N ARG A 63 -13.15 3.90 2.49
CA ARG A 63 -11.94 3.19 2.04
C ARG A 63 -12.20 2.26 0.87
N ILE A 64 -11.26 2.23 -0.06
CA ILE A 64 -11.19 1.22 -1.11
C ILE A 64 -9.97 0.34 -0.83
N VAL A 65 -10.16 -0.97 -0.80
CA VAL A 65 -9.09 -1.94 -0.62
C VAL A 65 -9.00 -2.81 -1.87
N VAL A 66 -7.99 -2.57 -2.69
CA VAL A 66 -7.75 -3.40 -3.88
C VAL A 66 -6.78 -4.51 -3.48
N GLY A 67 -7.13 -5.78 -3.76
CA GLY A 67 -6.28 -6.92 -3.40
C GLY A 67 -4.87 -6.77 -3.96
N GLU A 68 -4.77 -6.44 -5.25
CA GLU A 68 -3.52 -6.13 -5.92
C GLU A 68 -3.74 -5.26 -7.16
N CYS A 69 -2.89 -4.25 -7.35
CA CYS A 69 -2.78 -3.52 -8.60
C CYS A 69 -1.68 -4.14 -9.49
N ARG A 70 -2.02 -4.38 -10.75
CA ARG A 70 -1.19 -5.00 -11.80
C ARG A 70 -1.18 -4.19 -13.10
N GLY A 71 -2.03 -3.17 -13.25
CA GLY A 71 -2.18 -2.40 -14.49
C GLY A 71 -2.90 -1.06 -14.31
N GLY A 72 -3.65 -0.65 -15.34
CA GLY A 72 -4.21 0.69 -15.46
C GLY A 72 -5.15 1.15 -14.32
N GLU A 73 -5.70 0.22 -13.55
CA GLU A 73 -6.46 0.51 -12.33
C GLU A 73 -5.63 1.22 -11.25
N ALA A 74 -4.30 1.15 -11.31
CA ALA A 74 -3.43 1.89 -10.39
C ALA A 74 -3.70 3.39 -10.48
N LEU A 75 -3.96 3.93 -11.67
CA LEU A 75 -4.32 5.34 -11.82
C LEU A 75 -5.66 5.66 -11.14
N ASP A 76 -6.67 4.82 -11.37
CA ASP A 76 -8.00 5.02 -10.77
C ASP A 76 -7.92 4.93 -9.23
N MET A 77 -7.04 4.07 -8.71
CA MET A 77 -6.78 3.94 -7.28
C MET A 77 -6.07 5.19 -6.72
N LEU A 78 -5.00 5.66 -7.36
CA LEU A 78 -4.31 6.91 -6.98
C LEU A 78 -5.26 8.11 -6.99
N GLN A 79 -6.14 8.20 -7.99
CA GLN A 79 -7.17 9.24 -8.05
C GLN A 79 -8.17 9.13 -6.91
N ALA A 80 -8.63 7.91 -6.59
CA ALA A 80 -9.53 7.69 -5.47
C ALA A 80 -8.93 8.19 -4.15
N MET A 81 -7.67 7.82 -3.89
CA MET A 81 -6.91 8.27 -2.71
C MET A 81 -6.84 9.80 -2.66
N ASN A 82 -6.46 10.44 -3.76
CA ASN A 82 -6.35 11.91 -3.83
C ASN A 82 -7.70 12.66 -3.77
N THR A 83 -8.85 11.97 -3.80
CA THR A 83 -10.20 12.58 -3.89
C THR A 83 -11.14 12.15 -2.77
N GLY A 84 -10.59 11.97 -1.56
CA GLY A 84 -11.40 11.79 -0.35
C GLY A 84 -11.64 10.33 0.05
N HIS A 85 -10.85 9.40 -0.47
CA HIS A 85 -10.81 8.00 -0.02
C HIS A 85 -9.45 7.71 0.64
N ASP A 86 -9.04 8.63 1.51
CA ASP A 86 -7.72 8.64 2.13
C ASP A 86 -7.44 7.36 2.91
N GLY A 87 -6.19 6.91 2.83
CA GLY A 87 -5.71 5.67 3.42
C GLY A 87 -6.46 4.41 2.96
N SER A 88 -7.00 4.44 1.74
CA SER A 88 -7.22 3.24 0.92
C SER A 88 -5.93 2.40 0.84
N LEU A 89 -6.06 1.12 0.51
CA LEU A 89 -4.94 0.17 0.58
C LEU A 89 -4.87 -0.68 -0.69
N THR A 90 -3.67 -1.01 -1.13
CA THR A 90 -3.46 -2.01 -2.19
C THR A 90 -2.17 -2.79 -1.97
N THR A 91 -2.00 -3.89 -2.68
CA THR A 91 -0.69 -4.52 -2.86
C THR A 91 -0.17 -4.33 -4.29
N ALA A 92 1.15 -4.38 -4.42
CA ALA A 92 1.83 -4.40 -5.70
C ALA A 92 3.11 -5.25 -5.57
N HIS A 93 3.47 -5.95 -6.64
CA HIS A 93 4.69 -6.76 -6.64
C HIS A 93 5.94 -5.92 -6.94
N ALA A 94 6.79 -5.69 -5.94
CA ALA A 94 8.08 -5.03 -6.11
C ALA A 94 9.16 -5.64 -5.20
N ASN A 95 10.43 -5.51 -5.62
CA ASN A 95 11.57 -6.00 -4.83
C ASN A 95 11.96 -5.04 -3.70
N THR A 96 11.73 -3.74 -3.91
CA THR A 96 11.99 -2.67 -2.94
C THR A 96 10.88 -1.62 -2.99
N PRO A 97 10.73 -0.78 -1.96
CA PRO A 97 9.83 0.39 -2.00
C PRO A 97 10.10 1.31 -3.21
N ARG A 98 11.38 1.52 -3.55
CA ARG A 98 11.76 2.35 -4.71
C ARG A 98 11.38 1.71 -6.04
N ASP A 99 11.53 0.40 -6.19
CA ASP A 99 11.04 -0.32 -7.37
C ASP A 99 9.51 -0.24 -7.47
N CYS A 100 8.80 -0.23 -6.34
CA CYS A 100 7.34 -0.11 -6.32
C CYS A 100 6.89 1.20 -6.96
N ILE A 101 7.57 2.31 -6.70
CA ILE A 101 7.31 3.61 -7.35
C ILE A 101 7.44 3.49 -8.87
N ALA A 102 8.54 2.91 -9.37
CA ALA A 102 8.73 2.74 -10.81
C ALA A 102 7.66 1.83 -11.43
N ARG A 103 7.21 0.80 -10.70
CA ARG A 103 6.10 -0.05 -11.17
C ARG A 103 4.76 0.67 -11.18
N LEU A 104 4.47 1.52 -10.20
CA LEU A 104 3.28 2.37 -10.21
C LEU A 104 3.28 3.29 -11.43
N GLU A 105 4.43 3.90 -11.78
CA GLU A 105 4.55 4.70 -13.00
C GLU A 105 4.15 3.91 -14.25
N VAL A 106 4.69 2.69 -14.41
CA VAL A 106 4.36 1.79 -15.52
C VAL A 106 2.88 1.40 -15.53
N MET A 107 2.33 1.02 -14.38
CA MET A 107 0.91 0.66 -14.25
C MET A 107 0.00 1.83 -14.64
N VAL A 108 0.34 3.05 -14.25
CA VAL A 108 -0.41 4.26 -14.64
C VAL A 108 -0.34 4.48 -16.15
N LEU A 109 0.80 4.26 -16.79
CA LEU A 109 0.91 4.37 -18.25
C LEU A 109 0.05 3.32 -18.99
N MET A 110 -0.20 2.16 -18.37
CA MET A 110 -1.12 1.14 -18.91
C MET A 110 -2.61 1.55 -18.81
N SER A 111 -2.92 2.68 -18.17
CA SER A 111 -4.29 3.21 -18.10
C SER A 111 -4.83 3.69 -19.45
N GLY A 112 -3.95 3.90 -20.44
CA GLY A 112 -4.27 4.43 -21.76
C GLY A 112 -4.46 5.95 -21.81
N LEU A 113 -4.25 6.64 -20.69
CA LEU A 113 -4.17 8.10 -20.67
C LEU A 113 -2.72 8.55 -20.90
N ASP A 114 -2.56 9.54 -21.79
CA ASP A 114 -1.27 10.16 -22.07
C ASP A 114 -0.99 11.26 -21.04
N LEU A 115 -0.38 10.87 -19.92
CA LEU A 115 -0.01 11.77 -18.83
C LEU A 115 1.50 12.02 -18.84
N PRO A 116 1.95 13.28 -18.69
CA PRO A 116 3.36 13.57 -18.46
C PRO A 116 3.87 12.81 -17.22
N ILE A 117 5.08 12.24 -17.29
CA ILE A 117 5.67 11.47 -16.19
C ILE A 117 5.70 12.24 -14.86
N GLN A 118 5.91 13.56 -14.95
CA GLN A 118 5.90 14.45 -13.80
C GLN A 118 4.53 14.46 -13.10
N ALA A 119 3.44 14.51 -13.86
CA ALA A 119 2.09 14.46 -13.30
C ALA A 119 1.78 13.10 -12.67
N ILE A 120 2.29 12.00 -13.26
CA ILE A 120 2.16 10.66 -12.67
C ILE A 120 2.88 10.61 -11.31
N ARG A 121 4.09 11.15 -11.24
CA ARG A 121 4.86 11.20 -9.98
C ARG A 121 4.15 12.03 -8.92
N GLU A 122 3.59 13.18 -9.30
CA GLU A 122 2.80 14.02 -8.40
C GLU A 122 1.57 13.28 -7.86
N GLN A 123 0.86 12.51 -8.72
CA GLN A 123 -0.25 11.66 -8.28
C GLN A 123 0.19 10.59 -7.28
N ILE A 124 1.32 9.91 -7.54
CA ILE A 124 1.87 8.90 -6.65
C ILE A 124 2.29 9.51 -5.31
N ALA A 125 3.06 10.60 -5.34
CA ALA A 125 3.58 11.24 -4.13
C ALA A 125 2.48 11.84 -3.25
N SER A 126 1.39 12.32 -3.86
CA SER A 126 0.23 12.83 -3.12
C SER A 126 -0.62 11.71 -2.50
N ALA A 127 -0.74 10.56 -3.17
CA ALA A 127 -1.66 9.50 -2.74
C ALA A 127 -1.02 8.49 -1.77
N VAL A 128 0.26 8.17 -2.00
CA VAL A 128 0.94 7.08 -1.28
C VAL A 128 1.77 7.65 -0.16
N HIS A 129 1.35 7.39 1.08
CA HIS A 129 2.05 7.86 2.27
C HIS A 129 3.14 6.89 2.75
N LEU A 130 2.84 5.58 2.72
CA LEU A 130 3.70 4.55 3.29
C LEU A 130 3.80 3.32 2.37
N PHE A 131 5.00 2.78 2.26
CA PHE A 131 5.26 1.45 1.75
C PHE A 131 5.61 0.51 2.91
N VAL A 132 4.92 -0.63 2.98
CA VAL A 132 5.27 -1.73 3.89
C VAL A 132 5.74 -2.91 3.06
N GLN A 133 7.06 -3.04 2.90
CA GLN A 133 7.65 -4.08 2.07
C GLN A 133 7.66 -5.41 2.82
N GLN A 134 7.06 -6.44 2.24
CA GLN A 134 7.22 -7.83 2.67
C GLN A 134 8.14 -8.57 1.70
N SER A 135 9.12 -9.30 2.23
CA SER A 135 10.03 -10.12 1.42
C SER A 135 9.98 -11.58 1.88
N ARG A 136 10.12 -12.51 0.93
CA ARG A 136 10.31 -13.93 1.21
C ARG A 136 11.80 -14.23 1.25
N PHE A 137 12.24 -14.87 2.33
CA PHE A 137 13.63 -15.23 2.54
C PHE A 137 13.95 -16.67 2.09
N PRO A 138 15.25 -17.03 1.95
CA PRO A 138 15.67 -18.38 1.57
C PRO A 138 15.15 -19.52 2.47
N ASP A 139 14.91 -19.24 3.75
CA ASP A 139 14.32 -20.18 4.70
C ASP A 139 12.79 -20.35 4.53
N GLY A 140 12.21 -19.72 3.51
CA GLY A 140 10.78 -19.73 3.21
C GLY A 140 9.95 -18.75 4.04
N SER A 141 10.54 -18.13 5.08
CA SER A 141 9.84 -17.16 5.92
C SER A 141 9.50 -15.90 5.14
N ARG A 142 8.39 -15.24 5.50
CA ARG A 142 8.06 -13.91 5.01
C ARG A 142 8.20 -12.92 6.15
N ARG A 143 8.96 -11.85 5.94
CA ARG A 143 9.12 -10.80 6.93
C ARG A 143 8.89 -9.45 6.28
N VAL A 144 8.33 -8.51 7.04
CA VAL A 144 8.42 -7.11 6.64
C VAL A 144 9.92 -6.75 6.67
N THR A 145 10.40 -6.03 5.67
CA THR A 145 11.82 -5.65 5.55
C THR A 145 12.02 -4.16 5.61
N HIS A 146 11.02 -3.41 5.13
CA HIS A 146 11.04 -1.95 5.10
C HIS A 146 9.67 -1.42 5.51
N ILE A 147 9.67 -0.39 6.33
CA ILE A 147 8.56 0.55 6.47
C ILE A 147 9.12 1.90 6.03
N THR A 148 8.63 2.41 4.91
CA THR A 148 9.21 3.55 4.20
C THR A 148 8.12 4.59 3.96
N GLU A 149 8.39 5.84 4.34
CA GLU A 149 7.52 6.98 4.06
C GLU A 149 7.88 7.62 2.73
N VAL A 150 6.87 8.14 2.03
CA VAL A 150 7.05 9.03 0.89
C VAL A 150 7.06 10.46 1.42
N THR A 151 8.14 11.20 1.14
CA THR A 151 8.39 12.54 1.71
C THR A 151 8.32 13.64 0.66
N GLY A 152 7.49 13.44 -0.37
CA GLY A 152 7.30 14.40 -1.47
C GLY A 152 8.21 14.21 -2.67
N ILE A 153 8.45 15.30 -3.41
CA ILE A 153 9.19 15.31 -4.69
C ILE A 153 10.29 16.38 -4.63
N GLU A 154 11.50 15.99 -5.03
CA GLU A 154 12.62 16.91 -5.20
C GLU A 154 13.31 16.64 -6.54
N GLY A 155 13.55 17.69 -7.34
CA GLY A 155 14.19 17.55 -8.66
C GLY A 155 13.44 16.63 -9.63
N GLY A 156 12.11 16.50 -9.49
CA GLY A 156 11.28 15.59 -10.29
C GLY A 156 11.39 14.11 -9.90
N VAL A 157 12.01 13.81 -8.75
CA VAL A 157 12.14 12.44 -8.21
C VAL A 157 11.36 12.33 -6.91
N ILE A 158 10.57 11.27 -6.77
CA ILE A 158 9.88 10.96 -5.51
C ILE A 158 10.91 10.60 -4.45
N GLN A 159 10.86 11.33 -3.35
CA GLN A 159 11.71 11.12 -2.18
C GLN A 159 11.04 10.16 -1.20
N THR A 160 11.87 9.36 -0.55
CA THR A 160 11.42 8.34 0.40
C THR A 160 12.38 8.28 1.58
N GLN A 161 11.84 7.99 2.75
CA GLN A 161 12.60 7.85 3.99
C GLN A 161 12.25 6.54 4.67
N ASP A 162 13.24 5.67 4.85
CA ASP A 162 13.06 4.45 5.65
C ASP A 162 12.89 4.81 7.12
N ILE A 163 11.85 4.27 7.74
CA ILE A 163 11.49 4.47 9.16
C ILE A 163 11.98 3.27 9.96
N PHE A 164 11.67 2.06 9.47
CA PHE A 164 12.08 0.80 10.08
C PHE A 164 12.67 -0.15 9.04
N LEU A 165 13.78 -0.79 9.41
CA LEU A 165 14.48 -1.75 8.56
C LEU A 165 14.70 -3.06 9.31
N PHE A 166 14.47 -4.19 8.63
CA PHE A 166 14.86 -5.50 9.13
C PHE A 166 16.34 -5.76 8.81
N LYS A 167 17.16 -5.96 9.85
CA LYS A 167 18.56 -6.38 9.69
C LYS A 167 18.70 -7.86 10.01
N GLN A 168 19.10 -8.67 9.01
CA GLN A 168 19.45 -10.07 9.22
C GLN A 168 20.74 -10.18 10.05
N LYS A 169 20.69 -10.94 11.14
CA LYS A 169 21.81 -11.22 12.04
C LYS A 169 22.45 -12.61 11.79
N GLY A 170 21.94 -13.36 10.82
CA GLY A 170 22.44 -14.69 10.44
C GLY A 170 21.34 -15.75 10.45
N TYR A 171 21.74 -16.99 10.69
CA TYR A 171 20.84 -18.16 10.79
C TYR A 171 20.88 -18.75 12.21
N GLY A 172 19.74 -19.21 12.68
CA GLY A 172 19.62 -19.97 13.93
C GLY A 172 20.08 -21.43 13.77
N PRO A 173 20.21 -22.17 14.88
CA PRO A 173 20.55 -23.60 14.85
C PRO A 173 19.56 -24.47 14.07
N ASP A 174 18.33 -23.98 13.87
CA ASP A 174 17.26 -24.59 13.09
C ASP A 174 17.32 -24.23 11.59
N GLY A 175 18.36 -23.53 11.15
CA GLY A 175 18.52 -23.07 9.77
C GLY A 175 17.60 -21.90 9.39
N ARG A 176 16.82 -21.35 10.34
CA ARG A 176 15.93 -20.21 10.09
C ARG A 176 16.65 -18.89 10.23
N ILE A 177 16.21 -17.88 9.49
CA ILE A 177 16.78 -16.55 9.56
C ILE A 177 16.47 -15.90 10.89
N ARG A 178 17.52 -15.31 11.47
CA ARG A 178 17.45 -14.43 12.63
C ARG A 178 17.73 -13.00 12.21
N GLY A 179 17.03 -12.08 12.83
CA GLY A 179 17.16 -10.65 12.58
C GLY A 179 16.08 -9.91 13.34
N SER A 180 16.22 -8.59 13.38
CA SER A 180 15.34 -7.72 14.15
C SER A 180 15.05 -6.46 13.37
N PHE A 181 13.97 -5.78 13.72
CA PHE A 181 13.70 -4.45 13.20
C PHE A 181 14.52 -3.42 13.96
N PHE A 182 14.96 -2.41 13.24
CA PHE A 182 15.64 -1.26 13.80
C PHE A 182 15.01 0.01 13.28
N ALA A 183 14.83 0.97 14.18
CA ALA A 183 14.46 2.32 13.79
C ALA A 183 15.67 3.04 13.18
N THR A 184 15.44 3.77 12.09
CA THR A 184 16.49 4.54 11.40
C THR A 184 16.83 5.85 12.10
N GLY A 185 15.97 6.31 13.02
CA GLY A 185 16.01 7.66 13.58
C GLY A 185 15.03 8.62 12.93
N ALA A 186 14.43 8.24 11.79
CA ALA A 186 13.45 9.08 11.10
C ALA A 186 12.10 9.04 11.84
N ILE A 187 11.55 10.22 12.12
CA ILE A 187 10.21 10.39 12.69
C ILE A 187 9.27 10.73 11.53
N PRO A 188 8.27 9.87 11.22
CA PRO A 188 7.39 10.08 10.08
C PRO A 188 6.56 11.38 10.22
N GLU A 189 6.27 12.04 9.10
CA GLU A 189 5.41 13.24 9.06
C GLU A 189 4.02 12.94 9.62
N LEU A 190 3.47 11.75 9.32
CA LEU A 190 2.19 11.29 9.88
C LEU A 190 2.21 11.32 11.43
N TYR A 191 3.31 10.91 12.04
CA TYR A 191 3.43 10.84 13.50
C TYR A 191 3.50 12.23 14.13
N GLN A 192 4.12 13.19 13.44
CA GLN A 192 4.15 14.58 13.84
C GLN A 192 2.75 15.19 13.78
N SER A 193 2.01 14.94 12.70
CA SER A 193 0.61 15.39 12.55
C SER A 193 -0.31 14.83 13.64
N LEU A 194 -0.16 13.56 14.02
CA LEU A 194 -0.91 12.97 15.13
C LEU A 194 -0.62 13.70 16.45
N ALA A 195 0.65 14.00 16.73
CA ALA A 195 1.06 14.74 17.92
C ALA A 195 0.46 16.15 17.96
N GLU A 196 0.48 16.87 16.84
CA GLU A 196 -0.09 18.21 16.69
C GLU A 196 -1.61 18.22 16.91
N ARG A 197 -2.29 17.12 16.57
CA ARG A 197 -3.72 16.90 16.84
C ARG A 197 -4.01 16.49 18.29
N GLY A 198 -3.00 16.41 19.15
CA GLY A 198 -3.13 16.03 20.55
C GLY A 198 -3.34 14.54 20.77
N ILE A 199 -3.10 13.70 19.76
CA ILE A 199 -3.15 12.25 19.90
C ILE A 199 -1.86 11.82 20.61
N PRO A 200 -1.94 11.05 21.72
CA PRO A 200 -0.75 10.56 22.40
C PRO A 200 0.10 9.71 21.46
N VAL A 201 1.38 10.05 21.34
CA VAL A 201 2.35 9.40 20.46
C VAL A 201 3.60 9.00 21.24
N ASP A 202 4.15 7.81 20.96
CA ASP A 202 5.43 7.37 21.55
C ASP A 202 6.57 7.58 20.55
N LEU A 203 7.30 8.69 20.71
CA LEU A 203 8.46 8.98 19.86
C LEU A 203 9.66 8.07 20.14
N ALA A 204 9.70 7.38 21.28
CA ALA A 204 10.83 6.54 21.64
C ALA A 204 11.00 5.35 20.68
N ILE A 205 9.93 4.92 19.99
CA ILE A 205 10.01 3.82 19.01
C ILE A 205 10.92 4.18 17.82
N PHE A 206 11.13 5.47 17.55
CA PHE A 206 11.98 5.94 16.45
C PHE A 206 13.43 6.22 16.87
N GLN A 207 13.81 5.94 18.12
CA GLN A 207 15.18 6.15 18.56
C GLN A 207 16.16 5.38 17.67
N LYS A 208 17.12 6.09 17.08
CA LYS A 208 18.07 5.52 16.12
C LYS A 208 18.74 4.26 16.65
N ASP A 209 18.77 3.22 15.81
CA ASP A 209 19.34 1.89 16.10
C ASP A 209 18.68 1.16 17.27
N ARG A 210 17.50 1.61 17.74
CA ARG A 210 16.68 0.84 18.68
C ARG A 210 16.19 -0.43 18.01
N GLU A 211 16.51 -1.56 18.63
CA GLU A 211 15.95 -2.86 18.27
C GLU A 211 14.50 -2.95 18.78
N LEU A 212 13.59 -3.39 17.91
CA LEU A 212 12.17 -3.62 18.20
C LEU A 212 11.84 -5.09 18.35
#